data_AF-A0A7S1UW70-F1
#
_entry.id   AF-A0A7S1UW70-F1
#
_cell.length_a   1.000
_cell.length_b   1.000
_cell.length_c   1.000
_cell.angle_alpha   90.00
_cell.angle_beta   90.00
_cell.angle_gamma   90.00
#
_symmetry.space_group_name_H-M   'P 1'
#
loop_
_entity.id
_entity.type
_entity.pdbx_description
1 polymer ?
#
loop_
_entity_poly.entity_id
_entity_poly.type
_entity_poly.pdbx_seq_one_letter_code
_entity_poly.pdbx_strand_id
1 'polypeptide(L)'
;DLFYDSCDGNNWEKDWEDDVSFCVWYGITCVNESSDGSSDEDDDDQEESVAKINLREFGINCTLPEQIFYLPNMELLDLSGNEAVSVDFSLLDPDQVPTSLSELYLQDTT
;
A
#
# COMPACT_ATOMS: atom_id res chain seq x y z
N ASP A 1 -4.07 -6.79 6.09
CA ASP A 1 -3.58 -7.83 7.02
C ASP A 1 -2.48 -8.71 6.44
N LEU A 2 -2.65 -9.38 5.28
CA LEU A 2 -1.61 -10.27 4.72
C LEU A 2 -0.21 -9.64 4.62
N PHE A 3 -0.11 -8.37 4.22
CA PHE A 3 1.17 -7.66 4.16
C PHE A 3 1.77 -7.42 5.56
N TYR A 4 0.97 -7.00 6.54
CA TYR A 4 1.40 -6.85 7.93
C TYR A 4 1.98 -8.14 8.48
N ASP A 5 1.21 -9.22 8.36
CA ASP A 5 1.51 -10.50 8.98
C ASP A 5 2.74 -11.13 8.30
N SER A 6 2.82 -11.03 6.96
CA SER A 6 3.93 -11.58 6.18
C SER A 6 5.24 -10.82 6.40
N CYS A 7 5.16 -9.55 6.80
CA CYS A 7 6.32 -8.69 7.00
C CYS A 7 6.59 -8.37 8.47
N ASP A 8 6.05 -9.17 9.39
CA ASP A 8 6.28 -9.08 10.82
C ASP A 8 6.00 -7.68 11.38
N GLY A 9 4.84 -7.15 11.02
CA GLY A 9 4.39 -5.80 11.32
C GLY A 9 4.43 -5.38 12.79
N ASN A 10 4.32 -6.33 13.71
CA ASN A 10 4.45 -6.07 15.15
C ASN A 10 5.86 -5.64 15.57
N ASN A 11 6.87 -5.82 14.70
CA ASN A 11 8.26 -5.47 14.94
C ASN A 11 8.73 -4.28 14.10
N TRP A 12 7.81 -3.59 13.40
CA TRP A 12 8.14 -2.37 12.69
C TRP A 12 8.45 -1.23 13.67
N GLU A 13 9.28 -0.27 13.24
CA GLU A 13 9.70 0.86 14.08
C GLU A 13 8.58 1.88 14.32
N LYS A 14 7.54 1.85 13.48
CA LYS A 14 6.40 2.76 13.50
C LYS A 14 5.10 1.97 13.44
N ASP A 15 4.12 2.40 14.23
CA ASP A 15 2.77 1.87 14.16
C ASP A 15 2.17 2.19 12.80
N TRP A 16 1.69 1.15 12.12
CA TRP A 16 1.15 1.27 10.77
C TRP A 16 -0.38 1.41 10.75
N GLU A 17 -1.09 0.97 11.79
CA GLU A 17 -2.55 0.84 11.84
C GLU A 17 -3.20 1.74 12.87
N ASP A 18 -4.46 2.04 12.61
CA ASP A 18 -5.42 2.72 13.48
C ASP A 18 -6.74 1.94 13.46
N ASP A 19 -7.54 2.02 14.54
CA ASP A 19 -8.77 1.24 14.75
C ASP A 19 -9.98 1.79 13.95
N VAL A 20 -9.79 2.82 13.12
CA VAL A 20 -10.87 3.53 12.41
C VAL A 20 -11.02 3.11 10.95
N SER A 21 -10.04 3.45 10.09
CA SER A 21 -10.03 3.14 8.65
C SER A 21 -8.60 3.01 8.18
N PHE A 22 -8.35 2.17 7.17
CA PHE A 22 -7.01 2.08 6.56
C PHE A 22 -6.57 3.39 5.90
N CYS A 23 -7.48 4.32 5.61
CA CYS A 23 -7.12 5.62 5.03
C CYS A 23 -6.51 6.60 6.02
N VAL A 24 -6.64 6.34 7.32
CA VAL A 24 -5.96 7.13 8.37
C VAL A 24 -4.68 6.46 8.87
N TRP A 25 -4.38 5.24 8.38
CA TRP A 25 -3.16 4.51 8.71
C TRP A 25 -1.92 5.30 8.27
N TYR A 26 -0.87 5.19 9.08
CA TYR A 26 0.33 5.96 8.84
C TYR A 26 1.01 5.51 7.54
N GLY A 27 1.23 6.45 6.63
CA GLY A 27 1.82 6.17 5.32
C GLY A 27 0.82 5.73 4.25
N ILE A 28 -0.47 5.60 4.55
CA ILE A 28 -1.52 5.33 3.56
C ILE A 28 -2.11 6.65 3.05
N THR A 29 -2.32 6.75 1.74
CA THR A 29 -3.16 7.79 1.13
C THR A 29 -4.21 7.12 0.27
N CYS A 30 -5.47 7.45 0.52
CA CYS A 30 -6.59 6.96 -0.26
C CYS A 30 -7.06 7.97 -1.30
N VAL A 31 -7.77 7.45 -2.29
CA VAL A 31 -8.61 8.20 -3.23
C VAL A 31 -10.06 7.79 -3.01
N ASN A 32 -10.96 8.74 -3.19
CA ASN A 32 -12.39 8.48 -3.14
C ASN A 32 -12.85 8.08 -4.53
N GLU A 33 -13.44 6.90 -4.65
CA GLU A 33 -14.12 6.46 -5.86
C GLU A 33 -15.62 6.79 -5.69
N SER A 34 -16.16 7.72 -6.48
CA SER A 34 -17.62 7.87 -6.58
C SER A 34 -18.15 6.65 -7.33
N SER A 35 -18.82 5.75 -6.62
CA SER A 35 -19.40 4.52 -7.16
C SER A 35 -20.47 4.77 -8.24
N ASP A 36 -21.04 5.98 -8.32
CA ASP A 36 -22.04 6.37 -9.31
C ASP A 36 -21.73 7.69 -10.06
N GLY A 37 -20.55 8.28 -9.84
CA GLY A 37 -20.17 9.59 -10.39
C GLY A 37 -20.91 10.78 -9.77
N SER A 38 -21.64 10.58 -8.67
CA SER A 38 -22.20 11.66 -7.88
C SER A 38 -21.10 12.35 -7.08
N SER A 39 -21.07 13.68 -7.20
CA SER A 39 -20.18 14.55 -6.43
C SER A 39 -20.79 14.98 -5.10
N ASP A 40 -21.86 14.30 -4.66
CA ASP A 40 -22.53 14.65 -3.43
C ASP A 40 -21.66 14.22 -2.24
N GLU A 41 -21.07 15.20 -1.56
CA GLU A 41 -20.17 15.01 -0.41
C GLU A 41 -20.86 14.39 0.83
N ASP A 42 -22.19 14.20 0.76
CA ASP A 42 -23.05 13.64 1.81
C ASP A 42 -23.37 12.14 1.60
N ASP A 43 -22.78 11.49 0.59
CA ASP A 43 -22.95 10.05 0.39
C ASP A 43 -22.06 9.27 1.36
N ASP A 44 -22.70 8.54 2.28
CA ASP A 44 -22.09 7.52 3.16
C ASP A 44 -21.53 6.31 2.36
N ASP A 45 -21.69 6.32 1.02
CA ASP A 45 -21.32 5.26 0.09
C ASP A 45 -19.99 5.54 -0.68
N GLN A 46 -19.17 6.50 -0.22
CA GLN A 46 -17.84 6.70 -0.82
C GLN A 46 -16.93 5.49 -0.56
N GLU A 47 -16.58 4.77 -1.62
CA GLU A 47 -15.62 3.68 -1.55
C GLU A 47 -14.20 4.27 -1.56
N GLU A 48 -13.53 4.21 -0.41
CA GLU A 48 -12.12 4.58 -0.31
C GLU A 48 -11.24 3.48 -0.89
N SER A 49 -10.26 3.85 -1.72
CA SER A 49 -9.26 2.93 -2.27
C SER A 49 -7.85 3.44 -2.00
N VAL A 50 -6.92 2.54 -1.66
CA VAL A 50 -5.51 2.91 -1.45
C VAL A 50 -4.87 3.34 -2.78
N ALA A 51 -4.30 4.54 -2.79
CA ALA A 51 -3.54 5.09 -3.91
C ALA A 51 -2.04 5.14 -3.61
N LYS A 52 -1.63 5.38 -2.37
CA LYS A 52 -0.21 5.47 -2.00
C LYS A 52 0.07 4.74 -0.72
N ILE A 53 1.18 4.01 -0.72
CA ILE A 53 1.76 3.39 0.46
C ILE A 53 3.18 3.91 0.60
N ASN A 54 3.44 4.66 1.66
CA ASN A 54 4.77 5.15 2.02
C ASN A 54 5.15 4.61 3.40
N LEU A 55 5.92 3.52 3.40
CA LEU A 55 6.48 2.92 4.60
C LEU A 55 8.01 3.01 4.58
N ARG A 56 8.52 4.15 4.11
CA ARG A 56 9.94 4.45 4.10
C ARG A 56 10.50 4.46 5.53
N GLU A 57 11.60 3.72 5.74
CA GLU A 57 12.31 3.64 7.03
C GLU A 57 11.38 3.16 8.17
N PHE A 58 10.74 2.00 8.00
CA PHE A 58 9.89 1.34 9.01
C PHE A 58 10.58 0.11 9.64
N GLY A 59 11.83 -0.17 9.27
CA GLY A 59 12.54 -1.37 9.73
C GLY A 59 12.05 -2.66 9.08
N ILE A 60 11.40 -2.57 7.91
CA ILE A 60 10.78 -3.74 7.25
C ILE A 60 11.86 -4.70 6.72
N ASN A 61 11.69 -5.98 7.00
CA ASN A 61 12.58 -7.05 6.58
C ASN A 61 11.76 -8.28 6.13
N CYS A 62 11.42 -8.34 4.85
CA CYS A 62 10.60 -9.41 4.29
C CYS A 62 10.70 -9.50 2.77
N THR A 63 10.15 -10.58 2.22
CA THR A 63 9.72 -10.65 0.82
C THR A 63 8.26 -10.21 0.75
N LEU A 64 7.96 -9.22 -0.09
CA LEU A 64 6.60 -8.70 -0.21
C LEU A 64 5.65 -9.78 -0.74
N PRO A 65 4.47 -9.93 -0.10
CA PRO A 65 3.40 -10.73 -0.67
C PRO A 65 2.87 -10.05 -1.94
N GLU A 66 2.59 -10.85 -2.98
CA GLU A 66 2.11 -10.37 -4.29
C GLU A 66 0.83 -9.54 -4.19
N GLN A 67 0.00 -9.79 -3.16
CA GLN A 67 -1.27 -9.13 -2.93
C GLN A 67 -1.14 -7.61 -2.73
N ILE A 68 0.04 -7.10 -2.35
CA ILE A 68 0.27 -5.65 -2.28
C ILE A 68 0.11 -5.00 -3.67
N PHE A 69 0.38 -5.76 -4.74
CA PHE A 69 0.21 -5.32 -6.12
C PHE A 69 -1.22 -5.52 -6.65
N TYR A 70 -2.18 -5.99 -5.83
CA TYR A 70 -3.57 -6.16 -6.28
C TYR A 70 -4.43 -4.92 -6.00
N LEU A 71 -3.84 -3.87 -5.41
CA LEU A 71 -4.51 -2.61 -5.11
C LEU A 71 -4.73 -1.83 -6.42
N PRO A 72 -5.98 -1.74 -6.93
CA PRO A 72 -6.24 -1.38 -8.33
C PRO A 72 -5.88 0.07 -8.67
N ASN A 73 -5.92 0.95 -7.67
CA ASN A 73 -5.64 2.38 -7.80
C ASN A 73 -4.27 2.78 -7.24
N MET A 74 -3.42 1.82 -6.88
CA MET A 74 -2.11 2.13 -6.30
C MET A 74 -1.22 2.81 -7.34
N GLU A 75 -0.79 4.02 -7.05
CA GLU A 75 0.10 4.85 -7.87
C GLU A 75 1.54 4.78 -7.39
N LEU A 76 1.72 4.71 -6.06
CA LEU A 76 3.01 4.77 -5.38
C LEU A 76 3.14 3.72 -4.29
N LEU A 77 4.23 2.96 -4.34
CA LEU A 77 4.71 2.10 -3.25
C LEU A 77 6.16 2.46 -2.92
N ASP A 78 6.36 3.12 -1.77
CA ASP A 78 7.68 3.47 -1.25
C ASP A 78 7.97 2.68 0.03
N LEU A 79 8.94 1.78 -0.10
CA LEU A 79 9.53 0.95 0.95
C LEU A 79 11.04 1.20 1.06
N SER A 80 11.54 2.32 0.52
CA SER A 80 12.95 2.68 0.59
C SER A 80 13.42 2.89 2.05
N GLY A 81 14.73 2.80 2.27
CA GLY A 81 15.32 2.94 3.61
C GLY A 81 14.92 1.85 4.62
N ASN A 82 14.31 0.75 4.18
CA ASN A 82 14.10 -0.44 5.00
C ASN A 82 15.28 -1.42 4.92
N GLU A 83 15.42 -2.30 5.92
CA GLU A 83 16.62 -3.13 6.08
C GLU A 83 16.82 -4.14 4.93
N ALA A 84 15.75 -4.86 4.56
CA ALA A 84 15.80 -5.89 3.54
C ALA A 84 14.41 -6.17 2.97
N VAL A 85 13.96 -5.32 2.05
CA VAL A 85 12.73 -5.54 1.28
C VAL A 85 13.08 -6.18 -0.06
N SER A 86 12.33 -7.22 -0.43
CA SER A 86 12.48 -7.90 -1.72
C SER A 86 11.13 -8.21 -2.34
N VAL A 87 11.11 -8.35 -3.67
CA VAL A 87 9.91 -8.73 -4.44
C VAL A 87 10.27 -9.89 -5.35
N ASP A 88 9.45 -10.94 -5.34
CA ASP A 88 9.53 -12.01 -6.33
C ASP A 88 8.54 -11.72 -7.48
N PHE A 89 9.04 -11.02 -8.50
CA PHE A 89 8.25 -10.67 -9.67
C PHE A 89 7.78 -11.88 -10.49
N SER A 90 8.33 -13.08 -10.26
CA SER A 90 7.91 -14.29 -10.96
C SER A 90 6.58 -14.87 -10.46
N LEU A 91 6.15 -14.43 -9.27
CA LEU A 91 4.88 -14.85 -8.66
C LEU A 91 3.71 -13.94 -9.06
N LEU A 92 3.99 -12.73 -9.53
CA LEU A 92 2.94 -11.76 -9.86
C LEU A 92 2.05 -12.26 -11.00
N ASP A 93 0.74 -12.20 -10.78
CA ASP A 93 -0.25 -12.31 -11.85
C ASP A 93 -0.26 -11.02 -12.67
N PRO A 94 0.14 -11.04 -13.96
CA PRO A 94 0.17 -9.85 -14.80
C PRO A 94 -1.18 -9.16 -14.94
N ASP A 95 -2.30 -9.88 -14.79
CA ASP A 95 -3.64 -9.33 -14.88
C ASP A 95 -4.08 -8.62 -13.59
N GLN A 96 -3.34 -8.77 -12.49
CA GLN A 96 -3.63 -8.15 -11.20
C GLN A 96 -2.72 -6.96 -10.87
N VAL A 97 -1.61 -6.77 -11.57
CA VAL A 97 -0.69 -5.63 -11.34
C VAL A 97 -1.40 -4.31 -11.65
N PRO A 98 -1.29 -3.26 -10.80
CA PRO A 98 -2.06 -2.05 -10.97
C PRO A 98 -1.52 -1.29 -12.18
N THR A 99 -2.39 -0.98 -13.14
CA THR A 99 -1.99 -0.18 -14.30
C THR A 99 -1.68 1.28 -13.93
N SER A 100 -2.11 1.72 -12.75
CA SER A 100 -1.83 3.03 -12.16
C SER A 100 -0.44 3.13 -11.52
N LEU A 101 0.22 2.00 -11.21
CA LEU A 101 1.48 2.02 -10.47
C LEU A 101 2.58 2.64 -11.33
N SER A 102 3.06 3.80 -10.89
CA SER A 102 4.04 4.61 -11.62
C SER A 102 5.32 4.83 -10.84
N GLU A 103 5.26 4.72 -9.51
CA GLU A 103 6.36 4.94 -8.59
C GLU A 103 6.54 3.71 -7.68
N LEU A 104 7.67 3.00 -7.83
CA LEU A 104 8.03 1.85 -7.01
C LEU A 104 9.46 2.01 -6.47
N TYR A 105 9.58 2.18 -5.16
CA TYR A 105 10.87 2.36 -4.47
C TYR A 105 11.06 1.24 -3.45
N LEU A 106 11.96 0.29 -3.73
CA LEU A 106 12.28 -0.83 -2.81
C LEU A 106 13.57 -0.61 -2.01
N GLN A 107 14.40 0.33 -2.44
CA GLN A 107 15.73 0.60 -1.89
C GLN A 107 16.07 2.08 -2.08
N ASP A 108 16.94 2.62 -1.24
CA ASP A 108 17.43 3.99 -1.44
C ASP A 108 18.20 4.11 -2.76
N THR A 109 17.90 5.14 -3.52
CA THR A 109 18.70 5.53 -4.67
C THR A 109 19.76 6.52 -4.19
N THR A 110 21.01 6.07 -4.10
CA THR A 110 22.19 6.93 -3.86
C THR A 110 22.50 7.84 -5.04
#